data_AF-A0A1B2EH32-F1
#
_entry.id   AF-A0A1B2EH32-F1
#
_cell.length_a   1.000
_cell.length_b   1.000
_cell.length_c   1.000
_cell.angle_alpha   90.00
_cell.angle_beta   90.00
_cell.angle_gamma   90.00
#
_symmetry.space_group_name_H-M   'P 1'
#
loop_
_entity.id
_entity.type
_entity.pdbx_description
1 polymer ?
#
loop_
_entity_poly.entity_id
_entity_poly.type
_entity_poly.pdbx_seq_one_letter_code
_entity_poly.pdbx_strand_id
1 'polypeptide(L)' 'MPEGKTFHSLRKAFTTALERADCPEAIAARLVGHAPLGITYRIYSQGREAAQLREWVEKVRHPV' A
#
# COMPACT_ATOMS: atom_id res chain seq x y z
N MET A 1 4.35 10.25 21.80
CA MET A 1 4.90 9.41 20.71
C MET A 1 6.35 9.11 21.07
N PRO A 2 6.85 7.87 20.98
CA PRO A 2 8.29 7.61 21.17
C PRO A 2 9.12 8.44 20.18
N GLU A 3 10.32 8.85 20.58
CA GLU A 3 11.21 9.67 19.75
C GLU A 3 11.38 9.09 18.35
N GLY A 4 11.21 9.92 17.32
CA GLY A 4 11.33 9.51 15.92
C GLY A 4 10.08 8.91 15.26
N LYS A 5 8.97 8.69 16.00
CA LYS A 5 7.68 8.33 15.38
C LYS A 5 6.93 9.58 14.91
N THR A 6 6.76 9.74 13.60
CA THR A 6 5.96 10.80 12.96
C THR A 6 4.72 10.19 12.29
N PHE A 7 3.79 11.01 11.77
CA PHE A 7 2.66 10.48 10.98
C PHE A 7 3.12 9.66 9.76
N HIS A 8 4.30 9.95 9.21
CA HIS A 8 4.86 9.17 8.11
C HIS A 8 5.32 7.77 8.55
N SER A 9 5.56 7.55 9.84
CA SER A 9 5.86 6.23 10.40
C SER A 9 4.69 5.25 10.24
N LEU A 10 3.44 5.74 10.17
CA LEU A 10 2.28 4.90 9.87
C LEU A 10 2.31 4.39 8.43
N ARG A 11 2.66 5.26 7.46
CA ARG A 11 2.81 4.86 6.05
C ARG A 11 3.88 3.79 5.91
N LYS A 12 5.04 3.99 6.56
CA LYS A 12 6.14 3.01 6.58
C LYS A 12 5.69 1.67 7.17
N ALA A 13 5.04 1.69 8.32
CA ALA A 13 4.60 0.47 8.99
C ALA A 13 3.55 -0.28 8.17
N PHE A 14 2.61 0.45 7.56
CA PHE A 14 1.62 -0.11 6.65
C PHE A 14 2.25 -0.73 5.39
N THR A 15 3.21 -0.06 4.75
CA THR A 15 3.93 -0.63 3.59
C THR A 15 4.69 -1.91 3.96
N THR A 16 5.35 -1.93 5.11
CA THR A 16 6.06 -3.13 5.59
C THR A 16 5.08 -4.27 5.91
N ALA A 17 3.91 -3.96 6.45
CA ALA A 17 2.92 -4.97 6.76
C ALA A 17 2.25 -5.54 5.49
N LEU A 18 2.08 -4.73 4.44
CA LEU A 18 1.67 -5.19 3.11
C LEU A 18 2.71 -6.13 2.48
N GLU A 19 4.00 -5.77 2.56
CA GLU A 19 5.10 -6.60 2.09
C GLU A 19 5.13 -7.96 2.81
N ARG A 20 4.95 -7.97 4.13
CA ARG A 20 4.85 -9.20 4.93
C ARG A 20 3.61 -10.05 4.63
N ALA A 21 2.59 -9.47 4.00
CA ALA A 21 1.39 -10.18 3.54
C ALA A 21 1.51 -10.62 2.07
N ASP A 22 2.73 -10.59 1.50
CA ASP A 22 3.02 -10.89 0.10
C ASP A 22 2.19 -10.06 -0.89
N CYS A 23 1.86 -8.82 -0.51
CA CYS A 23 1.12 -7.91 -1.38
C CYS A 23 1.99 -7.51 -2.58
N PRO A 24 1.50 -7.68 -3.83
CA PRO A 24 2.20 -7.19 -5.01
C PRO A 24 2.49 -5.69 -4.91
N GLU A 25 3.72 -5.29 -5.28
CA GLU A 25 4.18 -3.89 -5.17
C GLU A 25 3.25 -2.92 -5.91
N ALA A 26 2.75 -3.29 -7.08
CA ALA A 26 1.80 -2.47 -7.85
C ALA A 26 0.48 -2.21 -7.11
N ILE A 27 0.06 -3.11 -6.22
CA ILE A 27 -1.13 -2.95 -5.37
C ILE A 27 -0.78 -2.10 -4.15
N ALA A 28 0.35 -2.39 -3.49
CA ALA A 28 0.84 -1.61 -2.36
C ALA A 28 1.04 -0.13 -2.74
N ALA A 29 1.65 0.14 -3.90
CA ALA A 29 1.82 1.47 -4.46
C ALA A 29 0.48 2.22 -4.60
N ARG A 30 -0.57 1.56 -5.09
CA ARG A 30 -1.91 2.16 -5.19
C ARG A 30 -2.51 2.46 -3.83
N LEU A 31 -2.38 1.55 -2.86
CA LEU A 31 -2.89 1.72 -1.51
C LEU A 31 -2.25 2.90 -0.78
N VAL A 32 -0.97 3.18 -1.05
CA VAL A 32 -0.26 4.34 -0.47
C VAL A 32 -0.30 5.60 -1.33
N GLY A 33 -1.05 5.59 -2.43
CA GLY A 33 -1.27 6.75 -3.30
C GLY A 33 -0.10 7.08 -4.23
N HIS A 34 0.80 6.13 -4.50
CA HIS A 34 1.84 6.30 -5.51
C HIS A 34 1.27 6.15 -6.91
N ALA A 35 1.88 6.87 -7.87
CA ALA A 35 1.57 6.71 -9.28
C ALA A 35 1.83 5.26 -9.74
N PRO A 36 1.06 4.74 -10.71
CA PRO A 36 1.30 3.40 -11.26
C PRO A 36 2.74 3.24 -11.76
N LEU A 37 3.29 2.05 -11.51
CA LEU A 37 4.61 1.64 -11.98
C LEU A 37 4.58 1.50 -13.51
N GLY A 38 5.47 2.23 -14.18
CA GLY A 38 5.61 2.19 -15.64
C GLY A 38 4.55 2.98 -16.43
N ILE A 39 4.85 3.19 -17.71
CA ILE A 39 4.00 3.98 -18.62
C ILE A 39 2.72 3.20 -18.97
N THR A 40 2.82 1.90 -19.22
CA THR A 40 1.69 1.06 -19.64
C THR A 40 0.53 1.11 -18.64
N TYR A 41 0.78 0.88 -17.35
CA TYR A 41 -0.29 0.96 -16.35
C TYR A 41 -0.74 2.38 -16.03
N ARG A 42 0.07 3.40 -16.35
CA ARG A 42 -0.35 4.80 -16.23
C ARG A 42 -1.31 5.22 -17.33
N ILE A 43 -1.09 4.73 -18.56
CA ILE A 43 -1.89 5.09 -19.73
C ILE A 43 -3.13 4.20 -19.87
N TYR A 44 -2.97 2.89 -19.68
CA TYR A 44 -4.02 1.93 -20.05
C TYR A 44 -4.82 1.39 -18.85
N SER A 45 -4.35 1.56 -17.61
CA SER A 45 -5.08 1.07 -16.45
C SER A 45 -6.10 2.09 -15.96
N GLN A 46 -7.37 1.68 -15.89
CA GLN A 46 -8.41 2.40 -15.14
C GLN A 46 -8.31 2.19 -13.62
N GLY A 47 -7.36 1.36 -13.21
CA GLY A 47 -7.12 1.00 -11.84
C GLY A 47 -7.86 -0.21 -11.34
N ARG A 48 -7.80 -0.39 -10.02
CA ARG A 48 -8.48 -1.48 -9.31
C ARG A 48 -9.67 -0.90 -8.56
N GLU A 49 -10.72 -1.69 -8.45
CA GLU A 49 -11.89 -1.31 -7.68
C GLU A 49 -11.56 -1.20 -6.19
N ALA A 50 -12.28 -0.34 -5.49
CA ALA A 50 -12.08 -0.15 -4.05
C ALA A 50 -12.25 -1.45 -3.25
N ALA A 51 -13.18 -2.32 -3.68
CA ALA A 51 -13.40 -3.63 -3.07
C ALA A 51 -12.14 -4.52 -3.14
N GLN A 52 -11.47 -4.57 -4.29
CA GLN A 52 -10.25 -5.36 -4.49
C GLN A 52 -9.08 -4.80 -3.66
N LEU A 53 -8.99 -3.47 -3.52
CA LEU A 53 -7.97 -2.85 -2.68
C LEU A 53 -8.22 -3.11 -1.20
N ARG A 54 -9.49 -3.12 -0.78
CA ARG A 54 -9.90 -3.39 0.60
C ARG A 54 -9.50 -4.78 1.06
N GLU A 55 -9.59 -5.80 0.21
CA GLU A 55 -9.14 -7.17 0.54
C GLU A 55 -7.68 -7.21 1.03
N TRP A 56 -6.82 -6.36 0.47
CA TRP A 56 -5.42 -6.28 0.90
C TRP A 56 -5.25 -5.54 2.21
N VAL A 57 -6.04 -4.49 2.44
CA VAL A 57 -6.08 -3.79 3.73
C VAL A 57 -6.51 -4.75 4.85
N GLU A 58 -7.49 -5.61 4.59
CA GLU A 58 -7.99 -6.58 5.58
C GLU A 58 -6.99 -7.71 5.90
N LYS A 59 -6.06 -8.01 4.97
CA LYS A 59 -4.97 -8.97 5.19
C LYS A 59 -3.84 -8.40 6.04
N VAL A 60 -3.72 -7.07 6.14
CA VAL A 60 -2.64 -6.43 6.89
C VAL A 60 -2.84 -6.64 8.40
N ARG A 61 -1.84 -7.24 9.04
CA ARG A 61 -1.71 -7.22 10.50
C ARG A 61 -0.61 -6.25 10.88
N HIS A 62 -0.98 -5.15 11.54
CA HIS A 62 -0.02 -4.17 12.00
C HIS A 62 0.71 -4.73 13.24
N PRO A 63 2.05 -4.83 13.23
CA PRO A 63 2.78 -5.02 14.48
C PRO A 63 2.64 -3.74 15.30
N VAL A 64 2.05 -3.83 16.48
CA VAL A 64 2.04 -2.71 17.45
C VAL A 64 3.47 -2.29 17.80
#